data_AF-A0A5C5VZU3-F1
#
_entry.id   AF-A0A5C5VZU3-F1
#
_cell.length_a   1.000
_cell.length_b   1.000
_cell.length_c   1.000
_cell.angle_alpha   90.00
_cell.angle_beta   90.00
_cell.angle_gamma   90.00
#
_symmetry.space_group_name_H-M   'P 1'
#
loop_
_entity.id
_entity.type
_entity.pdbx_description
1 polymer ?
#
loop_
_entity_poly.entity_id
_entity_poly.type
_entity_poly.pdbx_seq_one_letter_code
_entity_poly.pdbx_strand_id
1 'polypeptide(L)'
;MRTYTLLLIGGLAPAALAATIYVNSATGNDAWTGLCQVWDGAACGPKRSIYGGVSAAAHGDTVELADGAYDYDGTPSPSITTNITLKSANGAAACAIEWWQIWVGFSASATIRDLTFHSVGTAVRCDTAGEVIIRNCVFRSRDHEAIISYASALTVEDCVFTELPEVWISSVSGDMTIRRCTFADNYTPFDFGVRATGLAAHSAIVEDCVFSGNVSNDALCVSLGGFGSEYVSGCEFTNNLSTFGGGDGVLTMSLSSGSAEIRDCLFIDNQQGAVLGAAGLFAVNNCSFVRNYTNGSGGAMRANAGKNGRIRVRNTLFAQNDALVQGGGVHAYTTGPEATIAFENSTFVENTAGQVVGGLRGLGNVSLVNCVLWGNRDHYGQIGGLRAQLDLCCGETDVSYSCIEGWNPANGVGNIAADPLFVPGHAEYHLSASSPCIHAGDPLTTTAGMTDIDGEPRVMDGRVDIGADEFTGEPFAFGDTNCDGYRDVLDINPLVLALLNPGAYASQFPECFLASADANDDGAVNVLDINTFVALLLGG
;
A
#
# COMPACT_ATOMS: atom_id res chain seq x y z
N MET A 1 34.45 65.03 25.91
CA MET A 1 33.16 64.77 25.25
C MET A 1 33.10 63.31 24.88
N ARG A 2 32.34 62.49 25.61
CA ARG A 2 32.00 61.13 25.20
C ARG A 2 30.55 61.17 24.76
N THR A 3 30.32 60.95 23.48
CA THR A 3 29.00 60.84 22.87
C THR A 3 28.51 59.41 23.11
N TYR A 4 27.43 59.25 23.86
CA TYR A 4 26.71 57.98 23.95
C TYR A 4 25.62 57.98 22.88
N THR A 5 25.77 57.14 21.86
CA THR A 5 24.71 56.85 20.90
C THR A 5 23.77 55.84 21.54
N LEU A 6 22.52 56.24 21.76
CA LEU A 6 21.44 55.40 22.28
C LEU A 6 21.01 54.42 21.16
N LEU A 7 21.22 53.13 21.36
CA LEU A 7 20.71 52.08 20.46
C LEU A 7 19.25 51.81 20.84
N LEU A 8 18.29 52.22 19.99
CA LEU A 8 16.90 51.79 20.12
C LEU A 8 16.82 50.29 19.76
N ILE A 9 16.58 49.45 20.75
CA ILE A 9 16.14 48.07 20.54
C ILE A 9 14.66 48.15 20.21
N GLY A 10 14.30 47.95 18.94
CA GLY A 10 12.91 47.79 18.52
C GLY A 10 12.32 46.58 19.25
N GLY A 11 11.34 46.81 20.10
CA GLY A 11 10.59 45.73 20.74
C GLY A 11 9.88 44.90 19.68
N LEU A 12 10.22 43.61 19.61
CA LEU A 12 9.34 42.62 18.98
C LEU A 12 8.02 42.66 19.74
N ALA A 13 6.94 42.99 19.02
CA ALA A 13 5.60 42.80 19.55
C ALA A 13 5.45 41.33 19.96
N PRO A 14 4.84 41.02 21.12
CA PRO A 14 4.58 39.63 21.49
C PRO A 14 3.75 38.98 20.38
N ALA A 15 4.12 37.78 19.95
CA ALA A 15 3.31 36.99 19.03
C ALA A 15 1.90 36.89 19.64
N ALA A 16 0.87 37.29 18.87
CA ALA A 16 -0.50 37.10 19.30
C ALA A 16 -0.72 35.60 19.59
N LEU A 17 -1.31 35.27 20.73
CA LEU A 17 -1.68 33.90 21.06
C LEU A 17 -2.68 33.41 20.01
N ALA A 18 -2.43 32.21 19.46
CA ALA A 18 -3.36 31.52 18.59
C ALA A 18 -4.75 31.42 19.25
N ALA A 19 -5.78 31.86 18.53
CA ALA A 19 -7.16 31.86 18.97
C ALA A 19 -7.96 30.75 18.31
N THR A 20 -9.12 30.43 18.90
CA THR A 20 -10.14 29.60 18.27
C THR A 20 -11.26 30.49 17.73
N ILE A 21 -11.51 30.37 16.43
CA ILE A 21 -12.64 30.98 15.74
C ILE A 21 -13.74 29.92 15.60
N TYR A 22 -14.80 30.05 16.38
CA TYR A 22 -15.96 29.15 16.36
C TYR A 22 -16.86 29.48 15.17
N VAL A 23 -17.31 28.44 14.46
CA VAL A 23 -18.27 28.53 13.37
C VAL A 23 -19.44 27.60 13.66
N ASN A 24 -20.67 28.07 13.48
CA ASN A 24 -21.88 27.26 13.64
C ASN A 24 -22.92 27.67 12.59
N SER A 25 -23.28 26.76 11.68
CA SER A 25 -24.21 27.04 10.58
C SER A 25 -25.64 27.36 11.05
N ALA A 26 -26.04 26.81 12.20
CA ALA A 26 -27.40 26.95 12.73
C ALA A 26 -27.59 28.21 13.59
N THR A 27 -26.60 28.58 14.40
CA THR A 27 -26.72 29.67 15.38
C THR A 27 -25.79 30.85 15.15
N GLY A 28 -24.88 30.76 14.16
CA GLY A 28 -23.85 31.77 13.92
C GLY A 28 -24.29 32.99 13.12
N ASN A 29 -23.46 34.03 13.15
CA ASN A 29 -23.59 35.23 12.33
C ASN A 29 -22.21 35.77 11.94
N ASP A 30 -21.96 35.98 10.65
CA ASP A 30 -20.65 36.42 10.16
C ASP A 30 -20.25 37.83 10.59
N ALA A 31 -21.20 38.63 11.09
CA ALA A 31 -20.93 39.92 11.71
C ALA A 31 -20.31 39.81 13.12
N TRP A 32 -20.40 38.64 13.78
CA TRP A 32 -19.80 38.42 15.09
C TRP A 32 -18.30 38.13 15.01
N THR A 33 -17.59 38.22 16.14
CA THR A 33 -16.13 38.05 16.16
C THR A 33 -15.67 36.62 15.86
N GLY A 34 -16.49 35.60 16.15
CA GLY A 34 -16.08 34.20 16.13
C GLY A 34 -15.34 33.74 17.39
N LEU A 35 -15.02 34.63 18.34
CA LEU A 35 -14.20 34.29 19.51
C LEU A 35 -15.00 33.64 20.67
N CYS A 36 -16.32 33.55 20.54
CA CYS A 36 -17.18 32.90 21.52
C CYS A 36 -18.02 31.82 20.84
N GLN A 37 -18.10 30.64 21.45
CA GLN A 37 -18.91 29.53 20.94
C GLN A 37 -20.42 29.82 21.02
N VAL A 38 -20.83 30.65 21.97
CA VAL A 38 -22.22 31.08 22.19
C VAL A 38 -22.28 32.60 22.12
N TRP A 39 -23.34 33.15 21.54
CA TRP A 39 -23.55 34.58 21.47
C TRP A 39 -23.72 35.21 22.85
N ASP A 40 -22.95 36.27 23.13
CA ASP A 40 -22.93 36.99 24.42
C ASP A 40 -24.01 38.08 24.55
N GLY A 41 -24.86 38.25 23.53
CA GLY A 41 -25.81 39.36 23.45
C GLY A 41 -25.24 40.64 22.83
N ALA A 42 -23.97 40.64 22.44
CA ALA A 42 -23.26 41.76 21.83
C ALA A 42 -22.56 41.31 20.53
N ALA A 43 -21.24 41.46 20.42
CA ALA A 43 -20.47 41.17 19.21
C ALA A 43 -19.77 39.80 19.25
N CYS A 44 -19.72 39.14 20.40
CA CYS A 44 -19.01 37.86 20.53
C CYS A 44 -19.98 36.70 20.35
N GLY A 45 -19.73 35.88 19.34
CA GLY A 45 -20.52 34.70 19.01
C GLY A 45 -19.90 33.98 17.81
N PRO A 46 -20.37 32.78 17.46
CA PRO A 46 -19.77 31.99 16.39
C PRO A 46 -20.05 32.63 15.02
N LYS A 47 -19.09 32.53 14.11
CA LYS A 47 -19.33 32.81 12.68
C LYS A 47 -20.41 31.87 12.15
N ARG A 48 -21.14 32.30 11.12
CA ARG A 48 -22.16 31.45 10.47
C ARG A 48 -21.52 30.55 9.44
N SER A 49 -20.68 31.13 8.59
CA SER A 49 -20.09 30.49 7.43
C SER A 49 -18.65 30.06 7.69
N ILE A 50 -18.22 28.99 7.02
CA ILE A 50 -16.81 28.58 7.00
C ILE A 50 -15.95 29.72 6.41
N TYR A 51 -16.44 30.40 5.37
CA TYR A 51 -15.81 31.59 4.80
C TYR A 51 -15.58 32.69 5.84
N GLY A 52 -16.58 32.99 6.67
CA GLY A 52 -16.51 33.98 7.73
C GLY A 52 -15.53 33.58 8.83
N GLY A 53 -15.45 32.29 9.16
CA GLY A 53 -14.45 31.71 10.06
C GLY A 53 -13.02 31.87 9.54
N VAL A 54 -12.77 31.39 8.32
CA VAL A 54 -11.44 31.44 7.68
C VAL A 54 -10.99 32.89 7.47
N SER A 55 -11.88 33.78 7.06
CA SER A 55 -11.55 35.20 6.82
C SER A 55 -11.21 35.97 8.11
N ALA A 56 -11.66 35.49 9.27
CA ALA A 56 -11.37 36.11 10.56
C ALA A 56 -10.11 35.56 11.24
N ALA A 57 -9.60 34.42 10.78
CA ALA A 57 -8.47 33.73 11.39
C ALA A 57 -7.12 34.38 11.02
N ALA A 58 -6.23 34.49 12.00
CA ALA A 58 -4.85 34.91 11.85
C ALA A 58 -3.88 33.71 11.83
N HIS A 59 -2.60 33.97 11.55
CA HIS A 59 -1.57 32.93 11.57
C HIS A 59 -1.52 32.22 12.94
N GLY A 60 -1.61 30.89 12.91
CA GLY A 60 -1.64 30.00 14.07
C GLY A 60 -3.03 29.68 14.60
N ASP A 61 -4.07 30.38 14.15
CA ASP A 61 -5.42 30.20 14.67
C ASP A 61 -6.05 28.86 14.26
N THR A 62 -7.08 28.47 15.01
CA THR A 62 -7.93 27.32 14.71
C THR A 62 -9.34 27.80 14.36
N VAL A 63 -9.86 27.42 13.20
CA VAL A 63 -11.28 27.55 12.85
C VAL A 63 -11.96 26.24 13.23
N GLU A 64 -12.84 26.28 14.22
CA GLU A 64 -13.54 25.10 14.75
C GLU A 64 -15.02 25.13 14.32
N LEU A 65 -15.43 24.12 13.56
CA LEU A 65 -16.80 23.92 13.10
C LEU A 65 -17.59 23.12 14.14
N ALA A 66 -18.70 23.66 14.59
CA ALA A 66 -19.67 22.94 15.40
C ALA A 66 -20.35 21.83 14.59
N ASP A 67 -20.92 20.84 15.27
CA ASP A 67 -21.61 19.72 14.61
C ASP A 67 -22.75 20.20 13.71
N GLY A 68 -22.86 19.55 12.56
CA GLY A 68 -23.91 19.82 11.59
C GLY A 68 -23.45 19.70 10.13
N ALA A 69 -24.41 19.93 9.24
CA ALA A 69 -24.15 20.08 7.82
C ALA A 69 -23.89 21.56 7.49
N TYR A 70 -22.89 21.80 6.67
CA TYR A 70 -22.52 23.10 6.13
C TYR A 70 -22.81 23.10 4.63
N ASP A 71 -24.05 23.45 4.30
CA ASP A 71 -24.49 23.65 2.92
C ASP A 71 -23.94 24.96 2.32
N TYR A 72 -24.09 25.13 1.01
CA TYR A 72 -23.81 26.40 0.36
C TYR A 72 -24.76 27.50 0.88
N ASP A 73 -24.17 28.56 1.44
CA ASP A 73 -24.90 29.68 2.07
C ASP A 73 -24.84 30.99 1.26
N GLY A 74 -24.32 30.94 0.03
CA GLY A 74 -24.12 32.11 -0.83
C GLY A 74 -22.75 32.78 -0.68
N THR A 75 -21.89 32.29 0.22
CA THR A 75 -20.52 32.82 0.39
C THR A 75 -19.53 32.21 -0.61
N PRO A 76 -18.44 32.91 -0.96
CA PRO A 76 -17.38 32.35 -1.79
C PRO A 76 -16.71 31.14 -1.14
N SER A 77 -16.00 30.34 -1.95
CA SER A 77 -15.10 29.30 -1.44
C SER A 77 -14.14 29.85 -0.39
N PRO A 78 -14.00 29.19 0.79
CA PRO A 78 -13.03 29.60 1.78
C PRO A 78 -11.63 29.40 1.19
N SER A 79 -10.86 30.49 1.15
CA SER A 79 -9.46 30.45 0.79
C SER A 79 -8.61 30.68 2.03
N ILE A 80 -7.90 29.64 2.45
CA ILE A 80 -6.93 29.65 3.53
C ILE A 80 -5.64 30.29 2.98
N THR A 81 -5.42 31.55 3.36
CA THR A 81 -4.31 32.38 2.89
C THR A 81 -3.22 32.59 3.95
N THR A 82 -3.43 32.05 5.15
CA THR A 82 -2.47 32.06 6.26
C THR A 82 -2.48 30.70 6.94
N ASN A 83 -1.43 30.41 7.71
CA ASN A 83 -1.29 29.13 8.39
C ASN A 83 -2.30 28.99 9.52
N ILE A 84 -3.34 28.18 9.31
CA ILE A 84 -4.41 27.91 10.28
C ILE A 84 -4.73 26.41 10.30
N THR A 85 -5.44 26.00 11.36
CA THR A 85 -6.11 24.69 11.40
C THR A 85 -7.60 24.85 11.19
N LEU A 86 -8.19 24.15 10.23
CA LEU A 86 -9.65 24.01 10.08
C LEU A 86 -10.06 22.62 10.59
N LYS A 87 -10.99 22.55 11.55
CA LYS A 87 -11.39 21.29 12.19
C LYS A 87 -12.87 21.22 12.57
N SER A 88 -13.40 20.01 12.70
CA SER A 88 -14.64 19.74 13.44
C SER A 88 -14.42 19.76 14.95
N ALA A 89 -15.44 20.17 15.71
CA ALA A 89 -15.44 20.06 17.16
C ALA A 89 -15.42 18.60 17.64
N ASN A 90 -16.20 17.71 17.00
CA ASN A 90 -16.46 16.34 17.49
C ASN A 90 -16.20 15.23 16.45
N GLY A 91 -15.27 15.45 15.51
CA GLY A 91 -14.87 14.42 14.55
C GLY A 91 -15.57 14.52 13.19
N ALA A 92 -15.08 13.76 12.21
CA ALA A 92 -15.56 13.78 10.84
C ALA A 92 -17.03 13.40 10.69
N ALA A 93 -17.50 12.41 11.46
CA ALA A 93 -18.89 11.95 11.40
C ALA A 93 -19.91 13.00 11.89
N ALA A 94 -19.46 14.00 12.67
CA ALA A 94 -20.32 15.02 13.25
C ALA A 94 -20.42 16.30 12.41
N CYS A 95 -19.49 16.52 11.47
CA CYS A 95 -19.40 17.74 10.67
C CYS A 95 -19.22 17.42 9.19
N ALA A 96 -20.25 17.69 8.39
CA ALA A 96 -20.26 17.47 6.96
C ALA A 96 -20.27 18.80 6.20
N ILE A 97 -19.41 18.93 5.20
CA ILE A 97 -19.38 20.04 4.25
C ILE A 97 -20.08 19.56 2.97
N GLU A 98 -21.27 20.13 2.72
CA GLU A 98 -22.23 19.68 1.71
C GLU A 98 -22.31 20.71 0.57
N TRP A 99 -21.27 20.75 -0.28
CA TRP A 99 -21.06 21.85 -1.23
C TRP A 99 -21.16 21.43 -2.69
N TRP A 100 -22.03 22.13 -3.45
CA TRP A 100 -22.30 21.78 -4.84
C TRP A 100 -21.22 22.23 -5.84
N GLN A 101 -20.40 23.25 -5.55
CA GLN A 101 -19.33 23.71 -6.47
C GLN A 101 -18.13 24.36 -5.75
N ILE A 102 -17.96 24.08 -4.46
CA ILE A 102 -17.08 24.87 -3.60
C ILE A 102 -16.03 23.95 -2.98
N TRP A 103 -14.78 24.39 -3.06
CA TRP A 103 -13.57 23.72 -2.58
C TRP A 103 -12.98 24.51 -1.42
N VAL A 104 -12.23 23.86 -0.54
CA VAL A 104 -11.36 24.58 0.39
C VAL A 104 -10.03 24.84 -0.31
N GLY A 105 -9.72 26.12 -0.50
CA GLY A 105 -8.53 26.56 -1.22
C GLY A 105 -7.37 26.91 -0.31
N PHE A 106 -6.15 26.50 -0.67
CA PHE A 106 -4.95 26.86 0.08
C PHE A 106 -4.00 27.70 -0.75
N SER A 107 -3.59 28.85 -0.23
CA SER A 107 -2.46 29.63 -0.76
C SER A 107 -1.33 29.82 0.26
N ALA A 108 -1.49 29.26 1.47
CA ALA A 108 -0.45 29.12 2.50
C ALA A 108 -0.38 27.68 3.03
N SER A 109 0.65 27.35 3.83
CA SER A 109 0.66 26.11 4.61
C SER A 109 -0.56 26.05 5.52
N ALA A 110 -1.14 24.88 5.78
CA ALA A 110 -2.32 24.76 6.63
C ALA A 110 -2.63 23.31 7.00
N THR A 111 -3.55 23.14 7.95
CA THR A 111 -4.06 21.82 8.35
C THR A 111 -5.59 21.77 8.26
N ILE A 112 -6.12 20.73 7.64
CA ILE A 112 -7.52 20.32 7.78
C ILE A 112 -7.57 19.02 8.58
N ARG A 113 -8.52 18.90 9.51
CA ARG A 113 -8.76 17.63 10.17
C ARG A 113 -10.21 17.39 10.59
N ASP A 114 -10.57 16.13 10.76
CA ASP A 114 -11.82 15.72 11.39
C ASP A 114 -13.07 16.17 10.61
N LEU A 115 -13.05 16.17 9.27
CA LEU A 115 -14.16 16.66 8.45
C LEU A 115 -14.65 15.63 7.43
N THR A 116 -15.96 15.62 7.18
CA THR A 116 -16.54 14.91 6.03
C THR A 116 -16.82 15.87 4.89
N PHE A 117 -16.35 15.56 3.69
CA PHE A 117 -16.58 16.31 2.47
C PHE A 117 -17.54 15.54 1.56
N HIS A 118 -18.70 16.14 1.34
CA HIS A 118 -19.69 15.72 0.35
C HIS A 118 -19.79 16.81 -0.72
N SER A 119 -18.89 16.78 -1.69
CA SER A 119 -18.81 17.81 -2.74
C SER A 119 -19.23 17.29 -4.11
N VAL A 120 -19.78 18.17 -4.94
CA VAL A 120 -20.01 17.88 -6.38
C VAL A 120 -18.85 18.45 -7.23
N GLY A 121 -18.05 19.36 -6.67
CA GLY A 121 -16.77 19.81 -7.24
C GLY A 121 -15.57 19.21 -6.49
N THR A 122 -14.36 19.65 -6.85
CA THR A 122 -13.16 19.24 -6.10
C THR A 122 -13.31 19.59 -4.61
N ALA A 123 -13.11 18.65 -3.68
CA ALA A 123 -13.34 18.93 -2.26
C ALA A 123 -12.26 19.87 -1.68
N VAL A 124 -11.00 19.56 -1.98
CA VAL A 124 -9.83 20.30 -1.51
C VAL A 124 -8.92 20.60 -2.68
N ARG A 125 -8.53 21.88 -2.81
CA ARG A 125 -7.52 22.29 -3.79
C ARG A 125 -6.44 23.16 -3.16
N CYS A 126 -5.19 22.76 -3.36
CA CYS A 126 -4.03 23.44 -2.78
C CYS A 126 -3.27 24.16 -3.89
N ASP A 127 -3.29 25.49 -3.93
CA ASP A 127 -2.58 26.32 -4.91
C ASP A 127 -1.34 27.03 -4.28
N THR A 128 -0.80 26.48 -3.19
CA THR A 128 0.26 27.12 -2.37
C THR A 128 1.66 26.61 -2.67
N ALA A 129 2.70 27.36 -2.27
CA ALA A 129 4.07 26.85 -2.15
C ALA A 129 4.38 26.30 -0.72
N GLY A 130 3.40 26.23 0.17
CA GLY A 130 3.53 25.72 1.54
C GLY A 130 3.13 24.25 1.69
N GLU A 131 3.24 23.74 2.93
CA GLU A 131 2.86 22.38 3.31
C GLU A 131 1.37 22.32 3.69
N VAL A 132 0.62 21.39 3.10
CA VAL A 132 -0.78 21.13 3.44
C VAL A 132 -0.91 19.75 4.06
N ILE A 133 -1.57 19.70 5.22
CA ILE A 133 -1.83 18.47 5.95
C ILE A 133 -3.34 18.24 6.05
N ILE A 134 -3.80 17.04 5.70
CA ILE A 134 -5.19 16.60 5.80
C ILE A 134 -5.22 15.35 6.66
N ARG A 135 -5.98 15.37 7.77
CA ARG A 135 -6.01 14.26 8.74
C ARG A 135 -7.41 13.84 9.14
N ASN A 136 -7.67 12.54 9.28
CA ASN A 136 -8.93 12.05 9.82
C ASN A 136 -10.16 12.63 9.10
N CYS A 137 -10.10 12.70 7.77
CA CYS A 137 -11.17 13.24 6.94
C CYS A 137 -11.84 12.13 6.12
N VAL A 138 -13.10 12.33 5.78
CA VAL A 138 -13.87 11.44 4.90
C VAL A 138 -14.22 12.20 3.63
N PHE A 139 -13.95 11.61 2.48
CA PHE A 139 -14.26 12.16 1.15
C PHE A 139 -15.27 11.27 0.45
N ARG A 140 -16.43 11.86 0.10
CA ARG A 140 -17.48 11.29 -0.76
C ARG A 140 -17.92 12.34 -1.77
N SER A 141 -17.11 12.54 -2.81
CA SER A 141 -17.41 13.41 -3.95
C SER A 141 -18.45 12.76 -4.87
N ARG A 142 -19.20 13.56 -5.62
CA ARG A 142 -20.24 13.07 -6.55
C ARG A 142 -19.97 13.33 -8.03
N ASP A 143 -18.98 14.14 -8.38
CA ASP A 143 -18.70 14.43 -9.80
C ASP A 143 -17.23 14.83 -10.11
N HIS A 144 -16.35 15.03 -9.11
CA HIS A 144 -14.98 15.57 -9.35
C HIS A 144 -13.91 15.08 -8.36
N GLU A 145 -12.66 15.53 -8.54
CA GLU A 145 -11.50 15.04 -7.77
C GLU A 145 -11.63 15.29 -6.25
N ALA A 146 -11.26 14.37 -5.37
CA ALA A 146 -11.33 14.68 -3.93
C ALA A 146 -10.24 15.68 -3.51
N ILE A 147 -8.99 15.46 -3.89
CA ILE A 147 -7.87 16.37 -3.58
C ILE A 147 -7.06 16.65 -4.83
N ILE A 148 -6.82 17.93 -5.13
CA ILE A 148 -5.79 18.36 -6.07
C ILE A 148 -4.78 19.27 -5.36
N SER A 149 -3.50 19.01 -5.54
CA SER A 149 -2.45 19.73 -4.85
C SER A 149 -1.33 20.19 -5.78
N TYR A 150 -1.03 21.48 -5.66
CA TYR A 150 0.16 22.17 -6.14
C TYR A 150 1.03 22.63 -4.96
N ALA A 151 0.81 22.09 -3.75
CA ALA A 151 1.58 22.37 -2.55
C ALA A 151 3.08 22.07 -2.75
N SER A 152 3.95 22.57 -1.85
CA SER A 152 5.34 22.08 -1.80
C SER A 152 5.44 20.73 -1.09
N ALA A 153 4.48 20.43 -0.22
CA ALA A 153 4.27 19.11 0.37
C ALA A 153 2.78 18.90 0.66
N LEU A 154 2.27 17.72 0.31
CA LEU A 154 0.93 17.25 0.67
C LEU A 154 1.05 16.02 1.58
N THR A 155 0.51 16.12 2.79
CA THR A 155 0.39 15.00 3.72
C THR A 155 -1.08 14.67 3.94
N VAL A 156 -1.48 13.42 3.66
CA VAL A 156 -2.83 12.90 3.87
C VAL A 156 -2.75 11.69 4.78
N GLU A 157 -3.34 11.77 5.98
CA GLU A 157 -3.23 10.72 6.99
C GLU A 157 -4.59 10.33 7.56
N ASP A 158 -4.80 9.05 7.82
CA ASP A 158 -5.98 8.55 8.54
C ASP A 158 -7.30 8.93 7.84
N CYS A 159 -7.30 9.04 6.50
CA CYS A 159 -8.44 9.52 5.72
C CYS A 159 -9.16 8.38 4.98
N VAL A 160 -10.45 8.56 4.72
CA VAL A 160 -11.28 7.61 3.96
C VAL A 160 -11.77 8.27 2.67
N PHE A 161 -11.54 7.62 1.55
CA PHE A 161 -11.97 8.00 0.20
C PHE A 161 -12.91 6.90 -0.31
N THR A 162 -14.20 7.22 -0.44
CA THR A 162 -15.19 6.20 -0.83
C THR A 162 -16.27 6.76 -1.72
N GLU A 163 -16.77 5.93 -2.62
CA GLU A 163 -17.82 6.27 -3.59
C GLU A 163 -17.45 7.47 -4.49
N LEU A 164 -16.16 7.69 -4.73
CA LEU A 164 -15.67 8.78 -5.58
C LEU A 164 -15.81 8.41 -7.07
N PRO A 165 -16.30 9.31 -7.94
CA PRO A 165 -16.51 9.05 -9.37
C PRO A 165 -15.40 9.56 -10.29
N GLU A 166 -14.36 10.21 -9.75
CA GLU A 166 -13.18 10.70 -10.47
C GLU A 166 -11.91 10.54 -9.60
N VAL A 167 -10.83 11.29 -9.89
CA VAL A 167 -9.53 11.20 -9.21
C VAL A 167 -9.66 11.39 -7.69
N TRP A 168 -9.03 10.53 -6.90
CA TRP A 168 -9.07 10.61 -5.45
C TRP A 168 -8.06 11.63 -4.95
N ILE A 169 -6.81 11.51 -5.40
CA ILE A 169 -5.74 12.44 -5.03
C ILE A 169 -4.85 12.69 -6.23
N SER A 170 -4.64 13.96 -6.58
CA SER A 170 -3.68 14.39 -7.58
C SER A 170 -2.67 15.34 -6.94
N SER A 171 -1.40 14.94 -6.87
CA SER A 171 -0.29 15.84 -6.53
C SER A 171 0.53 16.13 -7.78
N VAL A 172 0.52 17.40 -8.17
CA VAL A 172 1.19 17.89 -9.39
C VAL A 172 2.55 18.50 -9.07
N SER A 173 2.70 19.04 -7.85
CA SER A 173 3.99 19.51 -7.35
C SER A 173 4.25 19.16 -5.90
N GLY A 174 5.54 19.13 -5.54
CA GLY A 174 5.97 18.88 -4.18
C GLY A 174 5.93 17.40 -3.79
N ASP A 175 6.42 17.11 -2.60
CA ASP A 175 6.42 15.77 -2.05
C ASP A 175 4.99 15.38 -1.64
N MET A 176 4.60 14.13 -1.89
CA MET A 176 3.32 13.59 -1.49
C MET A 176 3.51 12.47 -0.48
N THR A 177 2.73 12.49 0.59
CA THR A 177 2.72 11.43 1.59
C THR A 177 1.29 11.07 1.94
N ILE A 178 0.94 9.80 1.75
CA ILE A 178 -0.37 9.23 2.08
C ILE A 178 -0.12 8.11 3.08
N ARG A 179 -0.76 8.16 4.26
CA ARG A 179 -0.59 7.14 5.29
C ARG A 179 -1.89 6.72 5.94
N ARG A 180 -2.05 5.43 6.22
CA ARG A 180 -3.20 4.90 6.98
C ARG A 180 -4.54 5.33 6.39
N CYS A 181 -4.60 5.39 5.06
CA CYS A 181 -5.79 5.82 4.33
C CYS A 181 -6.52 4.63 3.70
N THR A 182 -7.83 4.74 3.58
CA THR A 182 -8.67 3.74 2.90
C THR A 182 -9.28 4.33 1.64
N PHE A 183 -9.11 3.65 0.52
CA PHE A 183 -9.72 3.94 -0.78
C PHE A 183 -10.63 2.77 -1.14
N ALA A 184 -11.94 2.94 -0.99
CA ALA A 184 -12.90 1.85 -1.14
C ALA A 184 -14.04 2.18 -2.09
N ASP A 185 -14.34 1.27 -3.01
CA ASP A 185 -15.50 1.34 -3.92
C ASP A 185 -15.53 2.63 -4.75
N ASN A 186 -14.35 3.13 -5.13
CA ASN A 186 -14.24 4.29 -5.98
C ASN A 186 -14.23 3.89 -7.45
N TYR A 187 -14.70 4.79 -8.30
CA TYR A 187 -14.80 4.61 -9.73
C TYR A 187 -14.16 5.78 -10.46
N THR A 188 -13.24 5.56 -11.39
CA THR A 188 -12.62 6.63 -12.19
C THR A 188 -12.75 6.31 -13.67
N PRO A 189 -13.61 7.00 -14.46
CA PRO A 189 -13.92 6.57 -15.83
C PRO A 189 -12.82 6.83 -16.86
N PHE A 190 -11.95 7.82 -16.61
CA PHE A 190 -10.99 8.33 -17.60
C PHE A 190 -9.62 8.69 -17.01
N ASP A 191 -9.43 8.51 -15.71
CA ASP A 191 -8.32 9.10 -14.97
C ASP A 191 -7.89 8.23 -13.78
N PHE A 192 -6.74 8.53 -13.18
CA PHE A 192 -6.14 7.73 -12.11
C PHE A 192 -6.87 7.91 -10.76
N GLY A 193 -6.84 6.90 -9.90
CA GLY A 193 -7.33 7.03 -8.51
C GLY A 193 -6.42 7.95 -7.68
N VAL A 194 -5.21 7.49 -7.37
CA VAL A 194 -4.13 8.30 -6.80
C VAL A 194 -3.08 8.56 -7.86
N ARG A 195 -2.67 9.81 -8.00
CA ARG A 195 -1.64 10.24 -8.93
C ARG A 195 -0.65 11.18 -8.27
N ALA A 196 0.62 10.80 -8.32
CA ALA A 196 1.73 11.74 -8.16
C ALA A 196 2.48 11.80 -9.49
N THR A 197 2.39 12.93 -10.18
CA THR A 197 3.19 13.16 -11.40
C THR A 197 3.86 14.52 -11.33
N GLY A 198 5.19 14.53 -11.31
CA GLY A 198 6.00 15.76 -11.27
C GLY A 198 7.01 15.85 -12.41
N LEU A 199 7.25 17.08 -12.90
CA LEU A 199 8.34 17.39 -13.84
C LEU A 199 9.68 17.71 -13.15
N ALA A 200 9.73 17.63 -11.81
CA ALA A 200 10.91 17.85 -10.99
C ALA A 200 11.11 16.69 -9.99
N ALA A 201 12.17 16.73 -9.18
CA ALA A 201 12.54 15.69 -8.21
C ALA A 201 11.57 15.65 -7.00
N HIS A 202 10.32 15.26 -7.24
CA HIS A 202 9.30 15.05 -6.21
C HIS A 202 9.32 13.59 -5.77
N SER A 203 9.10 13.36 -4.49
CA SER A 203 8.97 12.02 -3.91
C SER A 203 7.52 11.73 -3.55
N ALA A 204 7.10 10.48 -3.72
CA ALA A 204 5.76 10.04 -3.34
C ALA A 204 5.87 8.83 -2.41
N ILE A 205 5.25 8.94 -1.24
CA ILE A 205 5.22 7.91 -0.21
C ILE A 205 3.78 7.50 0.03
N VAL A 206 3.47 6.22 -0.10
CA VAL A 206 2.16 5.62 0.19
C VAL A 206 2.36 4.48 1.18
N GLU A 207 1.93 4.67 2.43
CA GLU A 207 2.23 3.72 3.51
C GLU A 207 0.95 3.29 4.24
N ASP A 208 0.85 2.01 4.59
CA ASP A 208 -0.22 1.46 5.42
C ASP A 208 -1.62 1.77 4.87
N CYS A 209 -1.77 1.79 3.54
CA CYS A 209 -3.02 2.16 2.88
C CYS A 209 -3.76 0.93 2.35
N VAL A 210 -5.10 1.01 2.33
CA VAL A 210 -5.97 -0.03 1.77
C VAL A 210 -6.66 0.50 0.52
N PHE A 211 -6.53 -0.21 -0.59
CA PHE A 211 -7.20 0.01 -1.86
C PHE A 211 -8.09 -1.18 -2.15
N SER A 212 -9.41 -1.04 -1.99
CA SER A 212 -10.35 -2.15 -2.13
C SER A 212 -11.52 -1.84 -3.07
N GLY A 213 -11.83 -2.76 -3.99
CA GLY A 213 -13.02 -2.67 -4.84
C GLY A 213 -13.02 -1.46 -5.78
N ASN A 214 -11.87 -0.85 -6.03
CA ASN A 214 -11.80 0.33 -6.88
C ASN A 214 -11.78 -0.04 -8.36
N VAL A 215 -12.40 0.79 -9.19
CA VAL A 215 -12.49 0.59 -10.63
C VAL A 215 -11.96 1.83 -11.34
N SER A 216 -10.83 1.71 -12.02
CA SER A 216 -10.28 2.75 -12.88
C SER A 216 -10.41 2.36 -14.34
N ASN A 217 -11.42 2.89 -15.03
CA ASN A 217 -11.55 2.70 -16.47
C ASN A 217 -10.56 3.59 -17.22
N ASP A 218 -9.87 3.00 -18.21
CA ASP A 218 -8.84 3.64 -19.02
C ASP A 218 -7.68 4.27 -18.22
N ALA A 219 -7.52 3.88 -16.95
CA ALA A 219 -6.49 4.38 -16.03
C ALA A 219 -6.12 3.35 -14.94
N LEU A 220 -5.36 3.79 -13.91
CA LEU A 220 -4.82 2.95 -12.84
C LEU A 220 -5.30 3.44 -11.46
N CYS A 221 -5.43 2.52 -10.50
CA CYS A 221 -5.77 2.88 -9.11
C CYS A 221 -4.70 3.76 -8.47
N VAL A 222 -3.41 3.42 -8.64
CA VAL A 222 -2.29 4.23 -8.14
C VAL A 222 -1.23 4.37 -9.22
N SER A 223 -0.83 5.60 -9.51
CA SER A 223 0.22 5.94 -10.46
C SER A 223 1.23 6.89 -9.81
N LEU A 224 2.42 6.38 -9.56
CA LEU A 224 3.54 7.14 -9.01
C LEU A 224 4.61 7.28 -10.08
N GLY A 225 4.97 8.52 -10.40
CA GLY A 225 6.00 8.80 -11.38
C GLY A 225 6.65 10.16 -11.19
N GLY A 226 7.95 10.22 -11.46
CA GLY A 226 8.73 11.42 -11.25
C GLY A 226 10.22 11.25 -11.51
N PHE A 227 10.98 12.17 -10.90
CA PHE A 227 12.44 12.21 -10.90
C PHE A 227 13.04 11.93 -9.50
N GLY A 228 12.20 11.65 -8.50
CA GLY A 228 12.58 11.53 -7.08
C GLY A 228 12.73 10.09 -6.61
N SER A 229 12.32 9.82 -5.37
CA SER A 229 12.27 8.47 -4.82
C SER A 229 10.85 8.15 -4.37
N GLU A 230 10.33 7.03 -4.84
CA GLU A 230 8.94 6.66 -4.67
C GLU A 230 8.85 5.38 -3.85
N TYR A 231 7.91 5.36 -2.92
CA TYR A 231 7.81 4.32 -1.91
C TYR A 231 6.38 3.89 -1.69
N VAL A 232 6.15 2.58 -1.73
CA VAL A 232 4.88 1.97 -1.34
C VAL A 232 5.19 0.89 -0.30
N SER A 233 4.62 1.00 0.91
CA SER A 233 4.85 -0.01 1.94
C SER A 233 3.66 -0.31 2.83
N GLY A 234 3.49 -1.56 3.27
CA GLY A 234 2.40 -1.92 4.19
C GLY A 234 1.02 -1.78 3.55
N CYS A 235 0.94 -1.72 2.22
CA CYS A 235 -0.31 -1.43 1.51
C CYS A 235 -1.00 -2.71 1.05
N GLU A 236 -2.33 -2.69 1.07
CA GLU A 236 -3.18 -3.74 0.54
C GLU A 236 -3.93 -3.25 -0.69
N PHE A 237 -3.87 -4.01 -1.78
CA PHE A 237 -4.63 -3.82 -3.01
C PHE A 237 -5.48 -5.05 -3.26
N THR A 238 -6.79 -4.96 -3.02
CA THR A 238 -7.69 -6.10 -3.08
C THR A 238 -8.89 -5.84 -3.98
N ASN A 239 -9.18 -6.76 -4.92
CA ASN A 239 -10.34 -6.68 -5.81
C ASN A 239 -10.44 -5.38 -6.63
N ASN A 240 -9.31 -4.76 -6.99
CA ASN A 240 -9.33 -3.57 -7.84
C ASN A 240 -9.30 -3.95 -9.32
N LEU A 241 -9.86 -3.09 -10.17
CA LEU A 241 -9.92 -3.25 -11.62
C LEU A 241 -9.35 -2.00 -12.30
N SER A 242 -8.35 -2.16 -13.17
CA SER A 242 -7.78 -1.06 -13.97
C SER A 242 -7.86 -1.40 -15.47
N THR A 243 -8.75 -0.82 -16.26
CA THR A 243 -9.03 -1.33 -17.62
C THR A 243 -8.05 -0.88 -18.71
N PHE A 244 -7.06 -0.04 -18.40
CA PHE A 244 -6.04 0.36 -19.37
C PHE A 244 -5.23 -0.88 -19.80
N GLY A 245 -5.47 -1.31 -21.04
CA GLY A 245 -5.04 -2.62 -21.54
C GLY A 245 -3.53 -2.73 -21.71
N GLY A 246 -2.95 -3.85 -21.26
CA GLY A 246 -1.56 -4.20 -21.56
C GLY A 246 -0.76 -4.86 -20.43
N GLY A 247 -1.29 -4.90 -19.20
CA GLY A 247 -0.56 -5.40 -18.02
C GLY A 247 0.18 -4.28 -17.28
N ASP A 248 -0.47 -3.13 -17.12
CA ASP A 248 0.09 -1.97 -16.41
C ASP A 248 -0.26 -1.96 -14.90
N GLY A 249 -1.03 -2.95 -14.44
CA GLY A 249 -1.29 -3.18 -13.02
C GLY A 249 -2.29 -2.22 -12.38
N VAL A 250 -2.69 -2.49 -11.13
CA VAL A 250 -3.44 -1.52 -10.30
C VAL A 250 -2.51 -0.48 -9.68
N LEU A 251 -1.22 -0.80 -9.55
CA LEU A 251 -0.15 0.10 -9.17
C LEU A 251 0.90 0.19 -10.28
N THR A 252 1.19 1.40 -10.74
CA THR A 252 2.35 1.67 -11.60
C THR A 252 3.38 2.52 -10.87
N MET A 253 4.64 2.10 -10.98
CA MET A 253 5.81 2.89 -10.62
C MET A 253 6.65 3.16 -11.87
N SER A 254 6.47 4.34 -12.45
CA SER A 254 7.12 4.75 -13.72
C SER A 254 8.07 5.92 -13.50
N LEU A 255 9.37 5.64 -13.44
CA LEU A 255 10.39 6.65 -13.14
C LEU A 255 11.26 6.96 -14.36
N SER A 256 11.43 8.25 -14.64
CA SER A 256 12.35 8.73 -15.70
C SER A 256 13.80 8.79 -15.21
N SER A 257 13.99 9.06 -13.92
CA SER A 257 15.24 8.93 -13.16
C SER A 257 14.88 8.81 -11.68
N GLY A 258 15.62 8.07 -10.85
CA GLY A 258 15.27 7.88 -9.44
C GLY A 258 15.21 6.42 -9.04
N SER A 259 14.65 6.15 -7.86
CA SER A 259 14.46 4.80 -7.32
C SER A 259 13.04 4.61 -6.80
N ALA A 260 12.43 3.49 -7.17
CA ALA A 260 11.14 3.07 -6.67
C ALA A 260 11.29 1.81 -5.81
N GLU A 261 10.55 1.72 -4.72
CA GLU A 261 10.45 0.50 -3.92
C GLU A 261 9.01 0.20 -3.50
N ILE A 262 8.63 -1.06 -3.63
CA ILE A 262 7.43 -1.65 -3.02
C ILE A 262 7.91 -2.63 -1.96
N ARG A 263 7.43 -2.50 -0.72
CA ARG A 263 7.73 -3.47 0.34
C ARG A 263 6.53 -3.84 1.20
N ASP A 264 6.49 -5.05 1.75
CA ASP A 264 5.48 -5.45 2.73
C ASP A 264 4.05 -5.18 2.22
N CYS A 265 3.80 -5.46 0.94
CA CYS A 265 2.55 -5.15 0.27
C CYS A 265 1.82 -6.41 -0.19
N LEU A 266 0.50 -6.33 -0.19
CA LEU A 266 -0.41 -7.40 -0.57
C LEU A 266 -1.22 -6.99 -1.80
N PHE A 267 -1.24 -7.84 -2.82
CA PHE A 267 -2.02 -7.66 -4.04
C PHE A 267 -2.87 -8.90 -4.28
N ILE A 268 -4.17 -8.81 -3.99
CA ILE A 268 -5.11 -9.94 -4.05
C ILE A 268 -6.23 -9.68 -5.06
N ASP A 269 -6.49 -10.67 -5.91
CA ASP A 269 -7.69 -10.71 -6.77
C ASP A 269 -7.87 -9.43 -7.64
N ASN A 270 -6.77 -8.76 -7.99
CA ASN A 270 -6.80 -7.58 -8.85
C ASN A 270 -6.89 -7.96 -10.33
N GLN A 271 -7.57 -7.12 -11.11
CA GLN A 271 -7.79 -7.31 -12.54
C GLN A 271 -6.99 -6.30 -13.38
N GLN A 272 -6.43 -6.83 -14.47
CA GLN A 272 -5.46 -6.23 -15.42
C GLN A 272 -4.01 -6.12 -14.92
N GLY A 273 -3.62 -7.00 -14.00
CA GLY A 273 -2.29 -7.08 -13.40
C GLY A 273 -2.27 -6.41 -12.02
N ALA A 274 -1.28 -6.72 -11.19
CA ALA A 274 -1.10 -6.01 -9.93
C ALA A 274 -0.12 -4.84 -10.04
N VAL A 275 1.07 -5.07 -10.59
CA VAL A 275 2.14 -4.05 -10.64
C VAL A 275 2.80 -3.94 -12.01
N LEU A 276 3.00 -2.68 -12.45
CA LEU A 276 3.98 -2.33 -13.47
C LEU A 276 5.18 -1.62 -12.85
N GLY A 277 6.35 -2.24 -12.96
CA GLY A 277 7.63 -1.64 -12.62
C GLY A 277 8.36 -1.14 -13.87
N ALA A 278 8.50 0.18 -14.02
CA ALA A 278 9.23 0.79 -15.12
C ALA A 278 10.14 1.91 -14.61
N ALA A 279 11.32 1.55 -14.09
CA ALA A 279 12.25 2.54 -13.52
C ALA A 279 13.73 2.24 -13.83
N GLY A 280 14.58 3.25 -13.61
CA GLY A 280 16.03 3.09 -13.61
C GLY A 280 16.54 2.21 -12.46
N LEU A 281 15.92 2.32 -11.28
CA LEU A 281 16.16 1.45 -10.13
C LEU A 281 14.80 1.13 -9.51
N PHE A 282 14.44 -0.16 -9.46
CA PHE A 282 13.17 -0.62 -8.89
C PHE A 282 13.42 -1.82 -7.97
N ALA A 283 12.82 -1.81 -6.80
CA ALA A 283 12.83 -2.93 -5.87
C ALA A 283 11.41 -3.35 -5.50
N VAL A 284 11.20 -4.66 -5.41
CA VAL A 284 10.02 -5.27 -4.79
C VAL A 284 10.54 -6.22 -3.72
N ASN A 285 10.19 -6.00 -2.47
CA ASN A 285 10.70 -6.80 -1.35
C ASN A 285 9.53 -7.25 -0.46
N ASN A 286 9.54 -8.48 0.02
CA ASN A 286 8.56 -8.92 1.00
C ASN A 286 7.10 -8.65 0.59
N CYS A 287 6.71 -9.06 -0.61
CA CYS A 287 5.37 -8.79 -1.14
C CYS A 287 4.66 -10.10 -1.47
N SER A 288 3.33 -10.05 -1.50
CA SER A 288 2.51 -11.19 -1.90
C SER A 288 1.54 -10.80 -3.02
N PHE A 289 1.64 -11.48 -4.15
CA PHE A 289 0.78 -11.32 -5.31
C PHE A 289 -0.02 -12.59 -5.53
N VAL A 290 -1.30 -12.54 -5.20
CA VAL A 290 -2.17 -13.73 -5.16
C VAL A 290 -3.39 -13.54 -6.04
N ARG A 291 -3.63 -14.49 -6.95
CA ARG A 291 -4.83 -14.54 -7.82
C ARG A 291 -5.10 -13.27 -8.63
N ASN A 292 -4.05 -12.52 -8.98
CA ASN A 292 -4.19 -11.38 -9.87
C ASN A 292 -4.32 -11.86 -11.31
N TYR A 293 -5.19 -11.21 -12.08
CA TYR A 293 -5.48 -11.58 -13.46
C TYR A 293 -5.12 -10.43 -14.40
N THR A 294 -4.57 -10.72 -15.58
CA THR A 294 -4.44 -9.74 -16.67
C THR A 294 -4.83 -10.31 -18.04
N ASN A 295 -5.45 -9.49 -18.90
CA ASN A 295 -5.64 -9.84 -20.31
C ASN A 295 -4.34 -9.70 -21.14
N GLY A 296 -3.29 -9.15 -20.54
CA GLY A 296 -1.98 -8.97 -21.14
C GLY A 296 -0.96 -10.00 -20.66
N SER A 297 0.20 -9.50 -20.22
CA SER A 297 1.31 -10.31 -19.71
C SER A 297 1.69 -9.86 -18.31
N GLY A 298 2.12 -10.79 -17.44
CA GLY A 298 2.42 -10.47 -16.04
C GLY A 298 1.15 -10.37 -15.21
N GLY A 299 0.54 -11.50 -14.85
CA GLY A 299 -0.69 -11.53 -14.05
C GLY A 299 -0.49 -10.89 -12.69
N ALA A 300 0.65 -11.13 -12.03
CA ALA A 300 1.06 -10.34 -10.88
C ALA A 300 1.84 -9.09 -11.31
N MET A 301 2.97 -9.27 -11.98
CA MET A 301 3.89 -8.18 -12.23
C MET A 301 4.41 -8.17 -13.66
N ARG A 302 4.46 -6.97 -14.23
CA ARG A 302 5.22 -6.67 -15.44
C ARG A 302 6.45 -5.85 -15.07
N ALA A 303 7.63 -6.42 -15.28
CA ALA A 303 8.90 -5.79 -14.96
C ALA A 303 9.62 -5.33 -16.24
N ASN A 304 9.75 -4.01 -16.41
CA ASN A 304 10.39 -3.40 -17.57
C ASN A 304 11.65 -2.63 -17.16
N ALA A 305 12.82 -3.21 -17.40
CA ALA A 305 14.08 -2.51 -17.21
C ALA A 305 14.46 -1.75 -18.50
N GLY A 306 14.44 -0.42 -18.41
CA GLY A 306 14.98 0.49 -19.44
C GLY A 306 16.46 0.25 -19.73
N LYS A 307 17.06 0.95 -20.71
CA LYS A 307 18.45 0.74 -21.18
C LYS A 307 19.53 0.57 -20.10
N ASN A 308 19.38 1.25 -18.95
CA ASN A 308 20.28 1.19 -17.78
C ASN A 308 19.53 0.78 -16.50
N GLY A 309 18.33 0.20 -16.65
CA GLY A 309 17.41 -0.12 -15.56
C GLY A 309 17.88 -1.33 -14.76
N ARG A 310 17.70 -1.29 -13.45
CA ARG A 310 17.94 -2.42 -12.55
C ARG A 310 16.70 -2.68 -11.73
N ILE A 311 16.07 -3.83 -11.94
CA ILE A 311 14.94 -4.30 -11.16
C ILE A 311 15.41 -5.45 -10.27
N ARG A 312 15.07 -5.41 -8.99
CA ARG A 312 15.34 -6.49 -8.03
C ARG A 312 14.05 -6.86 -7.32
N VAL A 313 13.76 -8.15 -7.28
CA VAL A 313 12.59 -8.71 -6.60
C VAL A 313 13.09 -9.71 -5.58
N ARG A 314 12.71 -9.54 -4.31
CA ARG A 314 13.17 -10.38 -3.21
C ARG A 314 12.05 -10.81 -2.28
N ASN A 315 12.19 -11.99 -1.69
CA ASN A 315 11.32 -12.45 -0.59
C ASN A 315 9.84 -12.32 -0.96
N THR A 316 9.50 -12.60 -2.22
CA THR A 316 8.19 -12.27 -2.78
C THR A 316 7.47 -13.54 -3.22
N LEU A 317 6.20 -13.64 -2.88
CA LEU A 317 5.30 -14.70 -3.33
C LEU A 317 4.50 -14.23 -4.56
N PHE A 318 4.52 -15.05 -5.60
CA PHE A 318 3.68 -14.95 -6.78
C PHE A 318 2.85 -16.23 -6.88
N ALA A 319 1.62 -16.21 -6.37
CA ALA A 319 0.76 -17.38 -6.31
C ALA A 319 -0.52 -17.24 -7.14
N GLN A 320 -0.84 -18.27 -7.92
CA GLN A 320 -2.14 -18.41 -8.58
C GLN A 320 -2.54 -17.24 -9.51
N ASN A 321 -1.56 -16.46 -9.97
CA ASN A 321 -1.82 -15.34 -10.88
C ASN A 321 -2.04 -15.86 -12.31
N ASP A 322 -2.87 -15.18 -13.07
CA ASP A 322 -3.25 -15.57 -14.42
C ASP A 322 -3.00 -14.45 -15.44
N ALA A 323 -2.41 -14.81 -16.57
CA ALA A 323 -2.17 -13.89 -17.67
C ALA A 323 -2.64 -14.50 -18.99
N LEU A 324 -3.52 -13.82 -19.72
CA LEU A 324 -4.02 -14.33 -21.00
C LEU A 324 -2.91 -14.55 -22.05
N VAL A 325 -1.79 -13.82 -21.96
CA VAL A 325 -0.66 -13.93 -22.89
C VAL A 325 0.49 -14.73 -22.29
N GLN A 326 1.30 -14.15 -21.40
CA GLN A 326 2.54 -14.80 -20.96
C GLN A 326 3.00 -14.31 -19.60
N GLY A 327 3.73 -15.16 -18.88
CA GLY A 327 4.21 -14.83 -17.54
C GLY A 327 3.03 -14.65 -16.60
N GLY A 328 2.33 -15.75 -16.29
CA GLY A 328 1.19 -15.76 -15.39
C GLY A 328 1.51 -15.09 -14.06
N GLY A 329 2.63 -15.47 -13.46
CA GLY A 329 3.23 -14.72 -12.36
C GLY A 329 3.83 -13.44 -12.91
N VAL A 330 4.93 -13.56 -13.62
CA VAL A 330 5.72 -12.39 -14.03
C VAL A 330 6.13 -12.41 -15.49
N HIS A 331 6.01 -11.24 -16.13
CA HIS A 331 6.60 -10.95 -17.42
C HIS A 331 7.69 -9.88 -17.27
N ALA A 332 8.94 -10.29 -17.42
CA ALA A 332 10.13 -9.48 -17.26
C ALA A 332 10.81 -9.24 -18.62
N TYR A 333 11.17 -7.99 -18.92
CA TYR A 333 11.96 -7.68 -20.10
C TYR A 333 12.91 -6.50 -19.90
N THR A 334 14.06 -6.57 -20.57
CA THR A 334 15.10 -5.55 -20.56
C THR A 334 15.26 -4.92 -21.95
N THR A 335 15.59 -3.63 -22.04
CA THR A 335 15.70 -2.90 -23.33
C THR A 335 17.11 -2.35 -23.63
N GLY A 336 18.15 -2.85 -22.95
CA GLY A 336 19.55 -2.51 -23.21
C GLY A 336 20.53 -3.52 -22.61
N PRO A 337 21.81 -3.52 -23.04
CA PRO A 337 22.78 -4.52 -22.62
C PRO A 337 23.20 -4.39 -21.14
N GLU A 338 23.03 -3.22 -20.53
CA GLU A 338 23.36 -2.97 -19.11
C GLU A 338 22.15 -3.13 -18.17
N ALA A 339 20.96 -3.29 -18.75
CA ALA A 339 19.73 -3.46 -18.00
C ALA A 339 19.68 -4.86 -17.39
N THR A 340 19.17 -4.98 -16.17
CA THR A 340 19.11 -6.26 -15.44
C THR A 340 17.82 -6.38 -14.64
N ILE A 341 17.29 -7.59 -14.56
CA ILE A 341 16.18 -7.96 -13.66
C ILE A 341 16.63 -9.20 -12.88
N ALA A 342 16.66 -9.10 -11.56
CA ALA A 342 17.06 -10.19 -10.68
C ALA A 342 15.90 -10.58 -9.75
N PHE A 343 15.61 -11.87 -9.69
CA PHE A 343 14.71 -12.46 -8.70
C PHE A 343 15.56 -13.25 -7.71
N GLU A 344 15.41 -12.95 -6.43
CA GLU A 344 16.15 -13.60 -5.35
C GLU A 344 15.14 -14.07 -4.30
N ASN A 345 15.32 -15.26 -3.74
CA ASN A 345 14.54 -15.71 -2.58
C ASN A 345 13.02 -15.56 -2.80
N SER A 346 12.50 -15.99 -3.95
CA SER A 346 11.10 -15.72 -4.33
C SER A 346 10.40 -17.00 -4.78
N THR A 347 9.09 -17.09 -4.54
CA THR A 347 8.28 -18.27 -4.85
C THR A 347 7.27 -17.95 -5.95
N PHE A 348 7.30 -18.70 -7.05
CA PHE A 348 6.34 -18.62 -8.15
C PHE A 348 5.59 -19.94 -8.21
N VAL A 349 4.32 -19.94 -7.81
CA VAL A 349 3.56 -21.17 -7.61
C VAL A 349 2.17 -21.08 -8.20
N GLU A 350 1.77 -22.14 -8.91
CA GLU A 350 0.42 -22.29 -9.47
C GLU A 350 -0.06 -21.15 -10.39
N ASN A 351 0.85 -20.33 -10.90
CA ASN A 351 0.51 -19.28 -11.86
C ASN A 351 0.19 -19.89 -13.24
N THR A 352 -0.72 -19.27 -13.97
CA THR A 352 -1.19 -19.76 -15.28
C THR A 352 -0.99 -18.70 -16.36
N ALA A 353 -0.62 -19.12 -17.57
CA ALA A 353 -0.62 -18.21 -18.71
C ALA A 353 -1.19 -18.83 -19.97
N GLY A 354 -1.87 -18.01 -20.75
CA GLY A 354 -2.57 -18.42 -21.96
C GLY A 354 -1.72 -18.58 -23.22
N GLN A 355 -0.39 -18.33 -23.24
CA GLN A 355 0.46 -18.59 -24.43
C GLN A 355 1.81 -19.27 -24.14
N VAL A 356 2.63 -18.75 -23.23
CA VAL A 356 4.05 -19.16 -23.17
C VAL A 356 4.48 -19.87 -21.89
N VAL A 357 4.29 -19.27 -20.73
CA VAL A 357 4.81 -19.77 -19.45
C VAL A 357 3.98 -19.22 -18.30
N GLY A 358 3.60 -20.10 -17.37
CA GLY A 358 2.82 -19.73 -16.19
C GLY A 358 3.65 -18.98 -15.16
N GLY A 359 4.85 -19.46 -14.84
CA GLY A 359 5.70 -18.85 -13.80
C GLY A 359 6.31 -17.53 -14.24
N LEU A 360 7.48 -17.58 -14.89
CA LEU A 360 8.25 -16.40 -15.29
C LEU A 360 8.63 -16.43 -16.77
N ARG A 361 8.28 -15.36 -17.50
CA ARG A 361 8.78 -15.05 -18.84
C ARG A 361 9.86 -13.98 -18.73
N GLY A 362 11.11 -14.28 -19.08
CA GLY A 362 12.22 -13.34 -19.09
C GLY A 362 12.77 -13.06 -20.50
N LEU A 363 12.80 -11.80 -20.92
CA LEU A 363 13.36 -11.36 -22.21
C LEU A 363 14.55 -10.42 -21.97
N GLY A 364 15.76 -10.90 -22.24
CA GLY A 364 17.02 -10.19 -22.00
C GLY A 364 17.72 -10.66 -20.73
N ASN A 365 18.39 -9.75 -20.02
CA ASN A 365 19.23 -10.11 -18.87
C ASN A 365 18.36 -10.33 -17.61
N VAL A 366 17.97 -11.57 -17.38
CA VAL A 366 17.12 -11.98 -16.25
C VAL A 366 17.80 -13.12 -15.50
N SER A 367 17.96 -12.97 -14.18
CA SER A 367 18.60 -13.96 -13.30
C SER A 367 17.68 -14.37 -12.15
N LEU A 368 17.88 -15.59 -11.68
CA LEU A 368 17.16 -16.20 -10.56
C LEU A 368 18.14 -16.85 -9.59
N VAL A 369 18.02 -16.54 -8.30
CA VAL A 369 18.80 -17.19 -7.24
C VAL A 369 17.89 -17.49 -6.05
N ASN A 370 17.98 -18.67 -5.45
CA ASN A 370 17.14 -19.04 -4.30
C ASN A 370 15.63 -18.97 -4.58
N CYS A 371 15.21 -19.19 -5.84
CA CYS A 371 13.79 -19.11 -6.18
C CYS A 371 13.13 -20.49 -6.23
N VAL A 372 11.85 -20.57 -5.89
CA VAL A 372 11.01 -21.75 -6.16
C VAL A 372 10.10 -21.46 -7.36
N LEU A 373 10.05 -22.35 -8.34
CA LEU A 373 9.08 -22.31 -9.43
C LEU A 373 8.42 -23.68 -9.58
N TRP A 374 7.16 -23.80 -9.16
CA TRP A 374 6.49 -25.09 -9.03
C TRP A 374 5.01 -25.02 -9.38
N GLY A 375 4.48 -26.05 -10.06
CA GLY A 375 3.04 -26.18 -10.32
C GLY A 375 2.43 -25.11 -11.24
N ASN A 376 3.26 -24.26 -11.85
CA ASN A 376 2.81 -23.27 -12.83
C ASN A 376 2.33 -23.97 -14.13
N ARG A 377 1.45 -23.31 -14.89
CA ARG A 377 0.78 -23.88 -16.08
C ARG A 377 0.85 -22.96 -17.31
N ASP A 378 1.04 -23.53 -18.50
CA ASP A 378 1.05 -22.80 -19.78
C ASP A 378 -0.25 -23.01 -20.62
N HIS A 379 -0.30 -22.39 -21.80
CA HIS A 379 -1.40 -22.40 -22.77
C HIS A 379 -1.94 -23.78 -23.13
N TYR A 380 -1.09 -24.80 -23.07
CA TYR A 380 -1.45 -26.13 -23.51
C TYR A 380 -2.12 -26.93 -22.40
N GLY A 381 -2.30 -26.34 -21.21
CA GLY A 381 -2.75 -27.07 -20.02
C GLY A 381 -1.84 -28.25 -19.70
N GLN A 382 -0.58 -28.22 -20.19
CA GLN A 382 0.34 -29.31 -19.95
C GLN A 382 0.72 -29.30 -18.46
N ILE A 383 0.48 -30.46 -17.85
CA ILE A 383 0.76 -30.76 -16.45
C ILE A 383 2.28 -30.81 -16.29
N GLY A 384 2.82 -29.83 -15.57
CA GLY A 384 4.14 -29.92 -14.95
C GLY A 384 5.35 -29.89 -15.88
N GLY A 385 6.50 -29.56 -15.29
CA GLY A 385 7.80 -29.51 -15.95
C GLY A 385 8.25 -28.13 -16.42
N LEU A 386 9.51 -28.06 -16.86
CA LEU A 386 10.29 -26.82 -16.95
C LEU A 386 9.65 -25.70 -17.78
N ARG A 387 8.99 -26.04 -18.90
CA ARG A 387 8.43 -25.05 -19.84
C ARG A 387 7.30 -24.22 -19.24
N ALA A 388 6.56 -24.77 -18.28
CA ALA A 388 5.50 -24.03 -17.60
C ALA A 388 6.03 -23.15 -16.46
N GLN A 389 7.23 -23.46 -15.95
CA GLN A 389 7.87 -22.74 -14.86
C GLN A 389 8.62 -21.50 -15.37
N LEU A 390 9.48 -21.67 -16.37
CA LEU A 390 10.47 -20.67 -16.74
C LEU A 390 10.75 -20.67 -18.25
N ASP A 391 10.65 -19.49 -18.89
CA ASP A 391 11.13 -19.23 -20.25
C ASP A 391 12.02 -17.98 -20.24
N LEU A 392 13.33 -18.18 -20.36
CA LEU A 392 14.32 -17.12 -20.46
C LEU A 392 14.92 -17.10 -21.87
N CYS A 393 14.94 -15.93 -22.50
CA CYS A 393 15.57 -15.77 -23.81
C CYS A 393 16.37 -14.48 -23.91
N CYS A 394 17.24 -14.44 -24.92
CA CYS A 394 17.65 -13.19 -25.54
C CYS A 394 18.59 -12.29 -24.71
N GLY A 395 19.20 -12.80 -23.64
CA GLY A 395 20.23 -12.12 -22.84
C GLY A 395 21.05 -13.09 -21.98
N GLU A 396 21.87 -12.54 -21.08
CA GLU A 396 22.57 -13.33 -20.08
C GLU A 396 21.57 -13.88 -19.06
N THR A 397 21.65 -15.18 -18.80
CA THR A 397 20.75 -15.88 -17.88
C THR A 397 21.60 -16.62 -16.86
N ASP A 398 21.33 -16.38 -15.59
CA ASP A 398 21.91 -17.13 -14.48
C ASP A 398 20.78 -17.65 -13.61
N VAL A 399 20.75 -18.96 -13.43
CA VAL A 399 19.80 -19.65 -12.57
C VAL A 399 20.62 -20.54 -11.66
N SER A 400 20.65 -20.20 -10.38
CA SER A 400 21.41 -20.94 -9.38
C SER A 400 20.63 -21.07 -8.08
N TYR A 401 20.96 -22.09 -7.30
CA TYR A 401 20.37 -22.38 -5.99
C TYR A 401 18.84 -22.31 -5.98
N SER A 402 18.18 -22.69 -7.07
CA SER A 402 16.73 -22.55 -7.25
C SER A 402 16.07 -23.91 -7.37
N CYS A 403 14.83 -24.04 -6.88
CA CYS A 403 14.03 -25.26 -6.93
C CYS A 403 12.97 -25.13 -8.02
N ILE A 404 13.17 -25.82 -9.15
CA ILE A 404 12.36 -25.62 -10.36
C ILE A 404 11.84 -26.96 -10.87
N GLU A 405 10.53 -27.05 -11.04
CA GLU A 405 9.88 -28.27 -11.53
C GLU A 405 10.41 -28.67 -12.91
N GLY A 406 10.89 -29.91 -13.03
CA GLY A 406 11.44 -30.46 -14.27
C GLY A 406 12.79 -29.85 -14.70
N TRP A 407 13.47 -29.12 -13.82
CA TRP A 407 14.83 -28.65 -14.07
C TRP A 407 15.82 -29.81 -14.22
N ASN A 408 16.89 -29.60 -15.00
CA ASN A 408 18.01 -30.52 -15.03
C ASN A 408 19.07 -30.04 -14.03
N PRO A 409 19.30 -30.72 -12.89
CA PRO A 409 20.25 -30.27 -11.88
C PRO A 409 21.71 -30.16 -12.36
N ALA A 410 22.04 -30.70 -13.54
CA ALA A 410 23.36 -30.49 -14.16
C ALA A 410 23.55 -29.06 -14.71
N ASN A 411 22.47 -28.27 -14.84
CA ASN A 411 22.49 -26.89 -15.31
C ASN A 411 22.43 -25.92 -14.13
N GLY A 412 23.43 -25.05 -14.01
CA GLY A 412 23.53 -24.09 -12.91
C GLY A 412 23.92 -24.75 -11.58
N VAL A 413 24.55 -23.98 -10.69
CA VAL A 413 25.02 -24.47 -9.39
C VAL A 413 23.83 -24.53 -8.42
N GLY A 414 23.74 -25.61 -7.62
CA GLY A 414 22.82 -25.67 -6.48
C GLY A 414 21.33 -25.83 -6.83
N ASN A 415 20.97 -25.96 -8.10
CA ASN A 415 19.56 -26.09 -8.49
C ASN A 415 18.98 -27.46 -8.12
N ILE A 416 17.71 -27.46 -7.72
CA ILE A 416 16.93 -28.61 -7.27
C ILE A 416 15.73 -28.81 -8.21
N ALA A 417 15.38 -30.07 -8.45
CA ALA A 417 14.21 -30.44 -9.27
C ALA A 417 13.25 -31.38 -8.52
N ALA A 418 13.45 -31.55 -7.21
CA ALA A 418 12.54 -32.27 -6.32
C ALA A 418 11.42 -31.35 -5.85
N ASP A 419 10.29 -31.95 -5.45
CA ASP A 419 9.14 -31.22 -4.91
C ASP A 419 9.57 -30.34 -3.73
N PRO A 420 9.24 -29.04 -3.69
CA PRO A 420 9.52 -28.17 -2.56
C PRO A 420 8.76 -28.59 -1.29
N LEU A 421 7.77 -29.50 -1.39
CA LEU A 421 6.98 -30.01 -0.29
C LEU A 421 6.35 -28.89 0.54
N PHE A 422 5.58 -28.04 -0.13
CA PHE A 422 4.75 -27.04 0.53
C PHE A 422 3.71 -27.71 1.44
N VAL A 423 3.40 -27.07 2.56
CA VAL A 423 2.29 -27.51 3.43
C VAL A 423 0.97 -27.35 2.66
N PRO A 424 0.22 -28.44 2.44
CA PRO A 424 -1.04 -28.37 1.68
C PRO A 424 -2.05 -27.43 2.34
N GLY A 425 -2.77 -26.62 1.56
CA GLY A 425 -3.85 -25.76 2.08
C GLY A 425 -3.40 -24.42 2.66
N HIS A 426 -2.10 -24.19 2.84
CA HIS A 426 -1.60 -22.88 3.30
C HIS A 426 -1.59 -21.85 2.17
N ALA A 427 -2.15 -20.65 2.42
CA ALA A 427 -2.26 -19.60 1.42
C ALA A 427 -0.90 -19.00 1.01
N GLU A 428 0.11 -19.11 1.88
CA GLU A 428 1.44 -18.51 1.74
C GLU A 428 2.54 -19.49 1.31
N TYR A 429 2.20 -20.77 1.14
CA TYR A 429 3.10 -21.82 0.62
C TYR A 429 4.38 -22.03 1.46
N HIS A 430 4.25 -22.18 2.78
CA HIS A 430 5.39 -22.54 3.63
C HIS A 430 5.94 -23.92 3.32
N LEU A 431 7.23 -24.09 3.59
CA LEU A 431 7.93 -25.36 3.44
C LEU A 431 7.55 -26.33 4.57
N SER A 432 7.31 -27.60 4.24
CA SER A 432 7.22 -28.65 5.26
C SER A 432 8.61 -29.04 5.77
N ALA A 433 8.68 -29.61 6.98
CA ALA A 433 9.92 -30.04 7.63
C ALA A 433 10.78 -31.06 6.84
N SER A 434 10.22 -31.68 5.79
CA SER A 434 10.96 -32.62 4.91
C SER A 434 11.40 -31.99 3.60
N SER A 435 11.18 -30.68 3.42
CA SER A 435 11.45 -29.99 2.16
C SER A 435 12.94 -30.07 1.78
N PRO A 436 13.26 -30.35 0.50
CA PRO A 436 14.62 -30.27 0.00
C PRO A 436 15.12 -28.82 -0.14
N CYS A 437 14.25 -27.82 0.01
CA CYS A 437 14.59 -26.40 -0.09
C CYS A 437 15.22 -25.85 1.19
N ILE A 438 15.07 -26.56 2.31
CA ILE A 438 15.58 -26.16 3.62
C ILE A 438 17.12 -26.17 3.61
N HIS A 439 17.69 -25.05 4.02
CA HIS A 439 19.12 -24.75 4.08
C HIS A 439 19.84 -25.08 2.76
N ALA A 440 19.16 -24.94 1.63
CA ALA A 440 19.69 -25.31 0.32
C ALA A 440 20.15 -24.12 -0.52
N GLY A 441 19.74 -22.90 -0.15
CA GLY A 441 20.06 -21.67 -0.88
C GLY A 441 21.48 -21.14 -0.63
N ASP A 442 21.84 -20.14 -1.44
CA ASP A 442 23.05 -19.34 -1.32
C ASP A 442 22.83 -18.16 -0.34
N PRO A 443 23.52 -18.11 0.82
CA PRO A 443 23.35 -17.02 1.76
C PRO A 443 23.87 -15.66 1.24
N LEU A 444 24.64 -15.63 0.14
CA LEU A 444 25.21 -14.39 -0.41
C LEU A 444 24.17 -13.49 -1.10
N THR A 445 22.96 -13.97 -1.38
CA THR A 445 21.85 -13.12 -1.85
C THR A 445 21.30 -12.22 -0.75
N THR A 446 21.65 -12.51 0.50
CA THR A 446 21.03 -11.92 1.67
C THR A 446 21.98 -10.93 2.34
N THR A 447 21.47 -9.77 2.73
CA THR A 447 22.19 -8.78 3.56
C THR A 447 21.66 -8.78 4.99
N ALA A 448 22.49 -8.36 5.94
CA ALA A 448 22.12 -8.31 7.36
C ALA A 448 20.81 -7.52 7.57
N GLY A 449 19.87 -8.12 8.31
CA GLY A 449 18.55 -7.53 8.61
C GLY A 449 17.45 -7.82 7.57
N MET A 450 17.73 -8.58 6.51
CA MET A 450 16.69 -9.10 5.63
C MET A 450 15.85 -10.16 6.36
N THR A 451 14.53 -10.04 6.21
CA THR A 451 13.55 -11.02 6.66
C THR A 451 12.92 -11.72 5.47
N ASP A 452 12.35 -12.89 5.68
CA ASP A 452 11.51 -13.61 4.72
C ASP A 452 10.08 -13.03 4.66
N ILE A 453 9.13 -13.82 4.16
CA ILE A 453 7.75 -13.38 3.96
C ILE A 453 6.93 -13.20 5.26
N ASP A 454 7.27 -13.92 6.32
CA ASP A 454 6.55 -13.89 7.59
C ASP A 454 7.29 -13.05 8.67
N GLY A 455 8.48 -12.55 8.32
CA GLY A 455 9.24 -11.59 9.12
C GLY A 455 10.43 -12.20 9.86
N GLU A 456 10.73 -13.47 9.63
CA GLU A 456 11.84 -14.19 10.23
C GLU A 456 13.17 -13.85 9.57
N PRO A 457 14.28 -13.89 10.33
CA PRO A 457 15.59 -13.64 9.76
C PRO A 457 15.89 -14.59 8.61
N ARG A 458 16.21 -14.04 7.43
CA ARG A 458 16.45 -14.86 6.24
C ARG A 458 17.66 -15.80 6.39
N VAL A 459 18.68 -15.43 7.17
CA VAL A 459 19.83 -16.31 7.43
C VAL A 459 19.67 -17.02 8.76
N MET A 460 19.36 -18.31 8.72
CA MET A 460 19.34 -19.21 9.87
C MET A 460 20.47 -20.24 9.76
N ASP A 461 21.21 -20.43 10.86
CA ASP A 461 22.37 -21.33 10.92
C ASP A 461 23.41 -21.13 9.80
N GLY A 462 23.52 -19.90 9.29
CA GLY A 462 24.46 -19.52 8.23
C GLY A 462 24.05 -19.97 6.82
N ARG A 463 22.82 -20.46 6.65
CA ARG A 463 22.22 -20.81 5.37
C ARG A 463 20.91 -20.05 5.18
N VAL A 464 20.35 -20.19 3.98
CA VAL A 464 19.02 -19.69 3.63
C VAL A 464 18.29 -20.84 2.94
N ASP A 465 16.99 -20.85 3.07
CA ASP A 465 16.09 -21.70 2.34
C ASP A 465 15.91 -21.17 0.91
N ILE A 466 15.52 -22.07 0.01
CA ILE A 466 15.12 -21.69 -1.35
C ILE A 466 13.63 -21.34 -1.32
N GLY A 467 13.29 -20.13 -1.75
CA GLY A 467 11.91 -19.62 -1.77
C GLY A 467 11.75 -18.29 -1.05
N ALA A 468 10.49 -17.84 -0.93
CA ALA A 468 10.12 -16.62 -0.21
C ALA A 468 10.05 -16.80 1.32
N ASP A 469 9.92 -18.04 1.78
CA ASP A 469 9.73 -18.48 3.18
C ASP A 469 11.03 -19.11 3.72
N GLU A 470 11.36 -18.90 4.99
CA GLU A 470 12.38 -19.66 5.72
C GLU A 470 11.71 -20.65 6.68
N PHE A 471 12.10 -21.92 6.60
CA PHE A 471 11.63 -22.91 7.55
C PHE A 471 12.31 -22.73 8.91
N THR A 472 11.57 -22.24 9.89
CA THR A 472 12.12 -21.91 11.21
C THR A 472 12.29 -23.13 12.13
N GLY A 473 11.94 -24.34 11.70
CA GLY A 473 11.99 -25.55 12.54
C GLY A 473 10.90 -25.59 13.60
N GLU A 474 10.34 -24.43 13.94
CA GLU A 474 9.02 -24.31 14.50
C GLU A 474 8.03 -24.53 13.36
N PRO A 475 7.33 -25.67 13.30
CA PRO A 475 6.13 -25.67 12.48
C PRO A 475 5.31 -24.50 13.00
N PHE A 476 4.64 -23.72 12.13
CA PHE A 476 3.41 -23.03 12.52
C PHE A 476 2.76 -23.91 13.56
N ALA A 477 2.83 -23.49 14.83
CA ALA A 477 2.64 -24.46 15.87
C ALA A 477 1.14 -24.63 15.89
N PHE A 478 0.65 -25.59 15.12
CA PHE A 478 -0.72 -26.02 15.17
C PHE A 478 -0.98 -26.32 16.63
N GLY A 479 -1.91 -25.57 17.23
CA GLY A 479 -2.15 -25.57 18.67
C GLY A 479 -1.30 -24.64 19.55
N ASP A 480 -0.48 -23.75 19.01
CA ASP A 480 0.02 -22.53 19.66
C ASP A 480 -0.86 -21.39 19.16
N THR A 481 -1.93 -21.15 19.91
CA THR A 481 -2.99 -20.22 19.52
C THR A 481 -2.84 -18.86 20.19
N ASN A 482 -1.81 -18.68 21.02
CA ASN A 482 -1.42 -17.37 21.52
C ASN A 482 -0.11 -16.84 20.89
N CYS A 483 0.56 -17.67 20.08
CA CYS A 483 1.81 -17.40 19.36
C CYS A 483 2.92 -16.90 20.27
N ASP A 484 2.99 -17.43 21.48
CA ASP A 484 4.08 -17.16 22.42
C ASP A 484 5.30 -18.07 22.20
N GLY A 485 5.20 -18.99 21.23
CA GLY A 485 6.23 -19.94 20.84
C GLY A 485 6.20 -21.24 21.64
N TYR A 486 5.20 -21.46 22.51
CA TYR A 486 5.04 -22.68 23.28
C TYR A 486 3.63 -23.26 23.09
N ARG A 487 3.56 -24.57 22.80
CA ARG A 487 2.30 -25.34 22.82
C ARG A 487 2.02 -25.84 24.22
N ASP A 488 1.28 -25.06 25.00
CA ASP A 488 0.98 -25.40 26.37
C ASP A 488 -0.47 -25.08 26.78
N VAL A 489 -0.77 -25.22 28.07
CA VAL A 489 -2.13 -25.02 28.58
C VAL A 489 -2.66 -23.60 28.38
N LEU A 490 -1.80 -22.62 28.08
CA LEU A 490 -2.16 -21.24 27.77
C LEU A 490 -2.83 -21.11 26.39
N ASP A 491 -2.68 -22.10 25.51
CA ASP A 491 -3.34 -22.16 24.19
C ASP A 491 -4.79 -22.63 24.24
N ILE A 492 -5.24 -23.17 25.37
CA ILE A 492 -6.62 -23.70 25.46
C ILE A 492 -7.64 -22.57 25.27
N ASN A 493 -7.42 -21.40 25.90
CA ASN A 493 -8.37 -20.29 25.84
C ASN A 493 -8.38 -19.59 24.46
N PRO A 494 -7.23 -19.26 23.85
CA PRO A 494 -7.19 -18.74 22.49
C PRO A 494 -7.77 -19.71 21.46
N LEU A 495 -7.49 -21.03 21.52
CA LEU A 495 -8.14 -22.02 20.65
C LEU A 495 -9.67 -21.97 20.78
N VAL A 496 -10.19 -21.95 22.01
CA VAL A 496 -11.63 -21.85 22.24
C VAL A 496 -12.20 -20.55 21.65
N LEU A 497 -11.46 -19.43 21.75
CA LEU A 497 -11.86 -18.17 21.14
C LEU A 497 -11.86 -18.25 19.61
N ALA A 498 -10.84 -18.86 19.00
CA ALA A 498 -10.76 -19.09 17.56
C ALA A 498 -11.95 -19.91 17.04
N LEU A 499 -12.33 -20.97 17.75
CA LEU A 499 -13.47 -21.83 17.40
C LEU A 499 -14.83 -21.14 17.53
N LEU A 500 -15.00 -20.25 18.51
CA LEU A 500 -16.28 -19.62 18.82
C LEU A 500 -16.49 -18.28 18.11
N ASN A 501 -15.42 -17.51 17.94
CA ASN A 501 -15.46 -16.18 17.35
C ASN A 501 -14.11 -15.83 16.71
N PRO A 502 -13.88 -16.28 15.47
CA PRO A 502 -12.66 -15.99 14.72
C PRO A 502 -12.31 -14.48 14.64
N GLY A 503 -13.32 -13.62 14.53
CA GLY A 503 -13.10 -12.16 14.47
C GLY A 503 -12.60 -11.57 15.78
N ALA A 504 -13.09 -12.07 16.93
CA ALA A 504 -12.59 -11.67 18.24
C ALA A 504 -11.20 -12.25 18.53
N TYR A 505 -10.93 -13.47 18.05
CA TYR A 505 -9.60 -14.07 18.11
C TYR A 505 -8.57 -13.22 17.36
N ALA A 506 -8.83 -12.89 16.09
CA ALA A 506 -7.94 -12.05 15.29
C ALA A 506 -7.74 -10.64 15.89
N SER A 507 -8.75 -10.11 16.60
CA SER A 507 -8.63 -8.82 17.29
C SER A 507 -7.79 -8.90 18.57
N GLN A 508 -7.76 -10.06 19.23
CA GLN A 508 -7.09 -10.25 20.52
C GLN A 508 -5.66 -10.78 20.37
N PHE A 509 -5.39 -11.55 19.32
CA PHE A 509 -4.10 -12.11 18.96
C PHE A 509 -3.75 -11.66 17.53
N PRO A 510 -3.41 -10.37 17.32
CA PRO A 510 -3.21 -9.82 15.98
C PRO A 510 -1.97 -10.38 15.28
N GLU A 511 -1.00 -10.86 16.06
CA GLU A 511 0.22 -11.53 15.57
C GLU A 511 -0.01 -13.03 15.33
N CYS A 512 -1.22 -13.55 15.61
CA CYS A 512 -1.58 -14.93 15.38
C CYS A 512 -2.50 -15.11 14.19
N PHE A 513 -2.13 -16.02 13.30
CA PHE A 513 -3.04 -16.48 12.27
C PHE A 513 -4.14 -17.37 12.87
N LEU A 514 -5.34 -17.27 12.30
CA LEU A 514 -6.44 -18.19 12.63
C LEU A 514 -6.04 -19.65 12.32
N ALA A 515 -5.17 -19.86 11.32
CA ALA A 515 -4.65 -21.17 10.94
C ALA A 515 -3.89 -21.87 12.09
N SER A 516 -3.34 -21.15 13.06
CA SER A 516 -2.71 -21.77 14.24
C SER A 516 -3.71 -22.59 15.08
N ALA A 517 -5.02 -22.32 14.93
CA ALA A 517 -6.09 -23.07 15.58
C ALA A 517 -6.59 -24.29 14.77
N ASP A 518 -6.14 -24.48 13.53
CA ASP A 518 -6.42 -25.65 12.67
C ASP A 518 -5.50 -26.81 13.06
N ALA A 519 -5.66 -27.31 14.29
CA ALA A 519 -4.72 -28.24 14.88
C ALA A 519 -4.60 -29.58 14.13
N ASN A 520 -5.60 -29.95 13.31
CA ASN A 520 -5.59 -31.18 12.53
C ASN A 520 -5.16 -31.01 11.05
N ASP A 521 -4.90 -29.77 10.63
CA ASP A 521 -4.45 -29.39 9.28
C ASP A 521 -5.43 -29.84 8.18
N ASP A 522 -6.74 -29.70 8.42
CA ASP A 522 -7.79 -30.04 7.46
C ASP A 522 -8.33 -28.83 6.67
N GLY A 523 -7.79 -27.65 6.93
CA GLY A 523 -8.15 -26.38 6.29
C GLY A 523 -9.36 -25.70 6.91
N ALA A 524 -9.89 -26.21 8.04
CA ALA A 524 -11.05 -25.65 8.71
C ALA A 524 -10.90 -25.64 10.23
N VAL A 525 -10.79 -24.46 10.82
CA VAL A 525 -10.84 -24.27 12.29
C VAL A 525 -12.23 -24.60 12.83
N ASN A 526 -12.39 -25.79 13.40
CA ASN A 526 -13.64 -26.35 13.87
C ASN A 526 -13.45 -27.38 15.02
N VAL A 527 -14.55 -27.99 15.47
CA VAL A 527 -14.53 -28.91 16.63
C VAL A 527 -13.60 -30.13 16.44
N LEU A 528 -13.25 -30.47 15.19
CA LEU A 528 -12.37 -31.57 14.85
C LEU A 528 -10.90 -31.30 15.24
N ASP A 529 -10.51 -30.04 15.46
CA ASP A 529 -9.17 -29.65 15.89
C ASP A 529 -8.90 -30.01 17.35
N ILE A 530 -9.93 -30.06 18.19
CA ILE A 530 -9.79 -30.22 19.64
C ILE A 530 -9.04 -31.49 20.00
N ASN A 531 -9.31 -32.61 19.33
CA ASN A 531 -8.67 -33.88 19.66
C ASN A 531 -7.18 -33.88 19.30
N THR A 532 -6.82 -33.28 18.16
CA THR A 532 -5.42 -33.16 17.75
C THR A 532 -4.67 -32.17 18.62
N PHE A 533 -5.30 -31.04 18.94
CA PHE A 533 -4.78 -30.08 19.91
C PHE A 533 -4.50 -30.70 21.28
N VAL A 534 -5.43 -31.47 21.83
CA VAL A 534 -5.22 -32.16 23.12
C VAL A 534 -4.09 -33.20 23.01
N ALA A 535 -3.94 -33.87 21.87
CA ALA A 535 -2.82 -34.77 21.65
C ALA A 535 -1.47 -34.02 21.62
N LEU A 536 -1.44 -32.83 21.02
CA LEU A 536 -0.27 -31.95 20.99
C LEU A 536 0.14 -31.50 22.39
N LEU A 537 -0.83 -31.13 23.25
CA LEU A 537 -0.57 -30.75 24.65
C LEU A 537 -0.04 -31.90 25.53
N LEU A 538 -0.37 -33.15 25.18
CA LEU A 538 0.02 -34.34 25.95
C LEU A 538 1.32 -34.98 25.45
N GLY A 539 1.81 -34.57 24.28
CA GLY A 539 2.99 -35.12 23.61
C GLY A 539 4.20 -34.19 23.51
N GLY A 540 4.04 -32.91 23.88
CA GLY A 540 5.10 -31.88 23.93
C GLY A 540 6.01 -31.97 25.16
#